data_AF-A0A3N1GEZ1-F1
#
_entry.id   AF-A0A3N1GEZ1-F1
#
_cell.length_a   1.000
_cell.length_b   1.000
_cell.length_c   1.000
_cell.angle_alpha   90.00
_cell.angle_beta   90.00
_cell.angle_gamma   90.00
#
_symmetry.space_group_name_H-M   'P 1'
#
loop_
_entity.id
_entity.type
_entity.pdbx_description
1 polymer ?
#
loop_
_entity_poly.entity_id
_entity_poly.type
_entity_poly.pdbx_seq_one_letter_code
_entity_poly.pdbx_strand_id
1 'polypeptide(L)'
;MTGADASSAFRAAQRAAGVVAAKHRGDLAGAEALLAAFPDEATRTRGFQILAELALTLVKDATGQTMDELVQELSLQLAAATLPGGSGNR
;
A
#
# COMPACT_ATOMS: atom_id res chain seq x y z
N MET A 1 -19.01 11.40 -10.22
CA MET A 1 -18.44 10.31 -9.40
C MET A 1 -19.51 9.91 -8.39
N THR A 2 -20.30 8.88 -8.70
CA THR A 2 -21.46 8.49 -7.87
C THR A 2 -20.97 7.79 -6.60
N GLY A 3 -21.70 7.93 -5.48
CA GLY A 3 -21.26 7.41 -4.17
C GLY A 3 -21.04 5.88 -4.11
N ALA A 4 -21.61 5.12 -5.04
CA ALA A 4 -21.42 3.67 -5.14
C ALA A 4 -19.97 3.29 -5.54
N ASP A 5 -19.36 4.05 -6.44
CA ASP A 5 -17.98 3.80 -6.92
C ASP A 5 -16.92 4.19 -5.88
N ALA A 6 -17.21 5.20 -5.05
CA ALA A 6 -16.34 5.55 -3.94
C ALA A 6 -16.38 4.46 -2.85
N SER A 7 -17.56 3.93 -2.53
CA SER A 7 -17.71 2.85 -1.55
C SER A 7 -17.02 1.56 -1.98
N SER A 8 -16.96 1.25 -3.27
CA SER A 8 -16.24 0.06 -3.76
C SER A 8 -14.73 0.23 -3.64
N ALA A 9 -14.21 1.44 -3.91
CA ALA A 9 -12.79 1.75 -3.80
C ALA A 9 -12.26 1.70 -2.36
N PHE A 10 -13.01 2.21 -1.37
CA PHE A 10 -12.59 2.11 0.03
C PHE A 10 -12.64 0.67 0.57
N ARG A 11 -13.61 -0.15 0.14
CA ARG A 11 -13.63 -1.58 0.46
C ARG A 11 -12.44 -2.32 -0.16
N ALA A 12 -12.05 -1.95 -1.37
CA ALA A 12 -10.85 -2.46 -2.02
C ALA A 12 -9.58 -2.07 -1.23
N ALA A 13 -9.50 -0.84 -0.71
CA ALA A 13 -8.39 -0.39 0.13
C ALA A 13 -8.33 -1.12 1.48
N GLN A 14 -9.48 -1.34 2.13
CA GLN A 14 -9.56 -2.15 3.36
C GLN A 14 -9.05 -3.58 3.14
N ARG A 15 -9.40 -4.18 2.00
CA ARG A 15 -8.89 -5.50 1.62
C ARG A 15 -7.39 -5.48 1.36
N ALA A 16 -6.89 -4.47 0.66
CA ALA A 16 -5.45 -4.28 0.43
C ALA A 16 -4.69 -4.16 1.77
N ALA A 17 -5.24 -3.45 2.76
CA ALA A 17 -4.67 -3.37 4.10
C ALA A 17 -4.63 -4.76 4.77
N GLY A 18 -5.69 -5.56 4.59
CA GLY A 18 -5.72 -6.97 5.01
C GLY A 18 -4.59 -7.81 4.41
N VAL A 19 -4.27 -7.62 3.11
CA VAL A 19 -3.15 -8.30 2.45
C VAL A 19 -1.82 -7.93 3.12
N VAL A 20 -1.58 -6.64 3.37
CA VAL A 20 -0.36 -6.17 4.05
C VAL A 20 -0.25 -6.77 5.46
N ALA A 21 -1.35 -6.77 6.21
CA ALA A 21 -1.37 -7.33 7.56
C ALA A 21 -1.13 -8.85 7.58
N ALA A 22 -1.71 -9.60 6.62
CA ALA A 22 -1.48 -11.03 6.49
C ALA A 22 -0.01 -11.34 6.17
N LYS A 23 0.57 -10.64 5.18
CA LYS A 23 2.01 -10.75 4.85
C LYS A 23 2.91 -10.44 6.05
N HIS A 24 2.61 -9.38 6.79
CA HIS A 24 3.37 -9.00 7.99
C HIS A 24 3.34 -10.09 9.09
N ARG A 25 2.22 -10.83 9.21
CA ARG A 25 2.11 -11.96 10.15
C ARG A 25 2.68 -13.28 9.62
N GLY A 26 3.24 -13.31 8.40
CA GLY A 26 3.69 -14.54 7.74
C GLY A 26 2.57 -15.43 7.20
N ASP A 27 1.33 -14.95 7.19
CA ASP A 27 0.16 -15.66 6.64
C ASP A 27 0.06 -15.43 5.13
N LEU A 28 0.92 -16.12 4.37
CA LEU A 28 0.98 -15.99 2.91
C LEU A 28 -0.29 -16.51 2.24
N ALA A 29 -0.86 -17.61 2.73
CA ALA A 29 -2.10 -18.18 2.20
C ALA A 29 -3.29 -17.22 2.39
N GLY A 30 -3.40 -16.59 3.55
CA GLY A 30 -4.41 -15.55 3.80
C GLY A 30 -4.22 -14.32 2.91
N ALA A 31 -2.96 -13.90 2.67
CA ALA A 31 -2.66 -12.82 1.75
C ALA A 31 -3.09 -13.14 0.30
N GLU A 32 -2.84 -14.36 -0.17
CA GLU A 32 -3.25 -14.83 -1.50
C GLU A 32 -4.77 -14.91 -1.63
N ALA A 33 -5.48 -15.43 -0.63
CA ALA A 33 -6.94 -15.47 -0.62
C ALA A 33 -7.55 -14.07 -0.69
N LEU A 34 -6.98 -13.10 0.03
CA LEU A 34 -7.41 -11.69 -0.04
C LEU A 34 -7.10 -11.06 -1.40
N LEU A 35 -5.96 -11.38 -2.02
CA LEU A 35 -5.63 -10.92 -3.38
C LEU A 35 -6.56 -11.50 -4.45
N ALA A 36 -6.94 -12.77 -4.30
CA ALA A 36 -7.86 -13.44 -5.23
C ALA A 36 -9.30 -12.93 -5.12
N ALA A 37 -9.68 -12.36 -3.97
CA ALA A 37 -11.05 -11.91 -3.75
C ALA A 37 -11.40 -10.63 -4.53
N PHE A 38 -10.43 -9.85 -5.01
CA PHE A 38 -10.71 -8.64 -5.79
C PHE A 38 -11.47 -8.98 -7.09
N PRO A 39 -12.51 -8.21 -7.45
CA PRO A 39 -13.36 -8.55 -8.59
C PRO A 39 -12.64 -8.44 -9.94
N ASP A 40 -11.70 -7.50 -10.03
CA ASP A 40 -10.89 -7.25 -11.21
C ASP A 40 -9.58 -6.53 -10.82
N GLU A 41 -8.67 -6.45 -11.78
CA GLU A 41 -7.37 -5.84 -11.59
C GLU A 41 -7.44 -4.31 -11.36
N ALA A 42 -8.38 -3.61 -12.02
CA ALA A 42 -8.51 -2.17 -11.86
C ALA A 42 -8.91 -1.79 -10.43
N THR A 43 -9.85 -2.55 -9.86
CA THR A 43 -10.32 -2.42 -8.47
C THR A 43 -9.20 -2.76 -7.50
N ARG A 44 -8.42 -3.82 -7.77
CA ARG A 44 -7.23 -4.16 -6.97
C ARG A 44 -6.21 -3.03 -6.95
N THR A 45 -5.84 -2.52 -8.12
CA THR A 45 -4.88 -1.42 -8.28
C THR A 45 -5.36 -0.17 -7.56
N ARG A 46 -6.62 0.23 -7.74
CA ARG A 46 -7.20 1.39 -7.05
C ARG A 46 -7.23 1.21 -5.53
N GLY A 47 -7.50 0.00 -5.04
CA GLY A 47 -7.47 -0.31 -3.61
C GLY A 47 -6.08 -0.12 -3.01
N PHE A 48 -5.03 -0.62 -3.67
CA PHE A 48 -3.65 -0.42 -3.21
C PHE A 48 -3.19 1.04 -3.34
N GLN A 49 -3.61 1.75 -4.38
CA GLN A 49 -3.33 3.19 -4.52
C GLN A 49 -3.89 3.99 -3.34
N ILE A 50 -5.18 3.81 -3.02
CA ILE A 50 -5.81 4.51 -1.90
C ILE A 50 -5.14 4.15 -0.57
N LEU A 51 -4.79 2.87 -0.37
CA LEU A 51 -4.04 2.46 0.82
C LEU A 51 -2.69 3.19 0.93
N ALA A 52 -1.94 3.31 -0.17
CA ALA A 52 -0.66 4.01 -0.19
C ALA A 52 -0.82 5.51 0.11
N GLU A 53 -1.81 6.17 -0.49
CA GLU A 53 -2.12 7.58 -0.24
C GLU A 53 -2.49 7.83 1.23
N LEU A 54 -3.30 6.95 1.82
CA LEU A 54 -3.67 7.03 3.25
C LEU A 54 -2.46 6.79 4.15
N ALA A 55 -1.61 5.81 3.84
CA ALA A 55 -0.38 5.56 4.60
C ALA A 55 0.56 6.76 4.55
N LEU A 56 0.78 7.36 3.37
CA LEU A 56 1.59 8.57 3.23
C LEU A 56 0.98 9.76 3.99
N THR A 57 -0.34 9.91 3.99
CA THR A 57 -1.03 10.94 4.77
C THR A 57 -0.81 10.75 6.27
N LEU A 58 -0.89 9.52 6.77
CA LEU A 58 -0.61 9.22 8.19
C LEU A 58 0.83 9.55 8.57
N VAL A 59 1.80 9.24 7.72
CA VAL A 59 3.21 9.59 7.96
C VAL A 59 3.39 11.11 7.92
N LYS A 60 2.81 11.78 6.93
CA LYS A 60 2.82 13.25 6.80
C LYS A 60 2.34 13.92 8.09
N ASP A 61 1.22 13.46 8.62
CA ASP A 61 0.62 14.03 9.81
C ASP A 61 1.42 13.70 11.08
N ALA A 62 2.14 12.57 11.10
CA ALA A 62 3.00 12.17 12.20
C ALA A 62 4.36 12.87 12.22
N THR A 63 4.93 13.20 11.05
CA THR A 63 6.29 13.77 10.93
C THR A 63 6.30 15.27 10.66
N GLY A 64 5.20 15.84 10.17
CA GLY A 64 5.14 17.23 9.72
C GLY A 64 5.84 17.49 8.39
N GLN A 65 6.35 16.44 7.71
CA GLN A 65 6.90 16.55 6.36
C GLN A 65 5.82 16.93 5.36
N THR A 66 6.23 17.46 4.22
CA THR A 66 5.40 17.66 3.05
C THR A 66 5.23 16.35 2.27
N MET A 67 4.20 16.27 1.42
CA MET A 67 3.99 15.09 0.59
C MET A 67 5.15 14.87 -0.39
N ASP A 68 5.74 15.94 -0.92
CA ASP A 68 6.86 15.85 -1.86
C ASP A 68 8.13 15.26 -1.20
N GLU A 69 8.42 15.66 0.04
CA GLU A 69 9.53 15.08 0.82
C GLU A 69 9.32 13.58 1.05
N LEU A 70 8.11 13.16 1.44
CA LEU A 70 7.80 11.74 1.65
C LEU A 70 7.92 10.92 0.36
N VAL A 71 7.45 11.45 -0.77
CA VAL A 71 7.54 10.77 -2.07
C VAL A 71 9.00 10.67 -2.52
N GLN A 72 9.81 11.71 -2.28
CA GLN A 72 11.24 11.68 -2.57
C GLN A 72 11.95 10.61 -1.72
N GLU A 73 11.70 10.57 -0.42
CA GLU A 73 12.27 9.56 0.48
C GLU A 73 11.85 8.14 0.09
N LEU A 74 10.56 7.92 -0.18
CA LEU A 74 10.05 6.63 -0.64
C LEU A 74 10.72 6.20 -1.96
N SER A 75 10.93 7.14 -2.89
CA SER A 75 11.61 6.86 -4.16
C SER A 75 13.06 6.41 -3.95
N LEU A 76 13.78 7.04 -3.01
CA LEU A 76 15.13 6.63 -2.63
C LEU A 76 15.15 5.23 -2.00
N GLN A 77 14.19 4.92 -1.12
CA GLN A 77 14.06 3.60 -0.51
C GLN A 77 13.76 2.50 -1.55
N LEU A 78 12.89 2.79 -2.52
CA LEU A 78 12.60 1.88 -3.62
C LEU A 78 13.85 1.64 -4.48
N ALA A 79 14.59 2.69 -4.83
CA ALA A 79 15.84 2.56 -5.56
C ALA A 79 16.84 1.67 -4.79
N ALA A 80 17.00 1.89 -3.48
CA ALA A 80 17.87 1.08 -2.63
C ALA A 80 17.46 -0.40 -2.57
N ALA A 81 16.15 -0.69 -2.51
CA ALA A 81 15.63 -2.06 -2.48
C ALA A 81 15.86 -2.83 -3.79
N THR A 82 16.00 -2.13 -4.92
CA THR A 82 16.24 -2.75 -6.24
C THR A 82 17.71 -3.01 -6.57
N LEU A 83 18.65 -2.49 -5.76
CA LEU A 83 20.08 -2.73 -5.95
C LEU A 83 20.46 -4.12 -5.39
N PRO A 84 21.10 -5.01 -6.18
CA PRO A 84 21.61 -6.27 -5.68
C PRO A 84 22.77 -6.01 -4.72
N GLY A 85 22.46 -5.86 -3.43
CA GLY A 85 23.42 -5.53 -2.36
C GLY A 85 22.81 -4.88 -1.10
N GLY A 86 21.53 -4.51 -1.10
CA GLY A 86 20.87 -3.81 0.01
C GLY A 86 20.50 -4.67 1.24
N SER A 87 21.28 -5.70 1.57
CA SER A 87 21.23 -6.35 2.88
C SER A 87 22.65 -6.38 3.44
N GLY A 88 22.98 -5.34 4.20
CA GLY A 88 24.32 -5.08 4.70
C GLY A 88 24.32 -4.12 5.88
N ASN A 89 23.63 -4.52 6.94
CA ASN A 89 23.98 -4.20 8.33
C ASN A 89 24.22 -2.72 8.72
N ARG A 90 23.21 -2.07 9.29
CA ARG A 90 23.26 -1.44 10.62
C ARG A 90 21.89 -0.92 11.07
#